data_AF-A0A495IJ28-F1
#
_entry.id   AF-A0A495IJ28-F1
#
_cell.length_a   1.000
_cell.length_b   1.000
_cell.length_c   1.000
_cell.angle_alpha   90.00
_cell.angle_beta   90.00
_cell.angle_gamma   90.00
#
_symmetry.space_group_name_H-M   'P 1'
#
loop_
_entity.id
_entity.type
_entity.pdbx_description
1 polymer ?
#
loop_
_entity_poly.entity_id
_entity_poly.type
_entity_poly.pdbx_seq_one_letter_code
_entity_poly.pdbx_strand_id
1 'polypeptide(L)'
;MPFEQKYTPETREASLARVLERREAEPGNRSIIRETAEQFDVGEQSLRSWIRQYEKANEPEAAPEPVTESAPAAPAAAEAAPARRASGRSAAPAISSGVGAGSTGSRVAELEAEVAKLRRDREALKSALAVLLDD
;
A
#
# COMPACT_ATOMS: atom_id res chain seq x y z
N MET A 1 4.28 9.27 -27.46
CA MET A 1 4.25 7.89 -27.97
C MET A 1 3.82 6.99 -26.82
N PRO A 2 2.68 6.28 -26.90
CA PRO A 2 2.30 5.31 -25.88
C PRO A 2 3.27 4.12 -25.92
N PHE A 3 3.80 3.71 -24.77
CA PHE A 3 4.60 2.50 -24.66
C PHE A 3 3.66 1.29 -24.76
N GLU A 4 3.93 0.38 -25.71
CA GLU A 4 3.23 -0.90 -25.79
C GLU A 4 3.49 -1.70 -24.51
N GLN A 5 2.44 -1.89 -23.70
CA GLN A 5 2.52 -2.70 -22.49
C GLN A 5 2.58 -4.17 -22.92
N LYS A 6 3.76 -4.77 -22.74
CA LYS A 6 4.05 -6.18 -23.09
C LYS A 6 3.11 -7.18 -22.40
N TYR A 7 2.51 -6.82 -21.28
CA TYR A 7 1.64 -7.68 -20.49
C TYR A 7 0.31 -6.96 -20.21
N THR A 8 -0.80 -7.69 -20.37
CA THR A 8 -2.12 -7.19 -20.00
C THR A 8 -2.24 -7.05 -18.49
N PRO A 9 -3.09 -6.12 -17.99
CA PRO A 9 -3.35 -6.00 -16.56
C PRO A 9 -3.89 -7.31 -15.96
N GLU A 10 -4.73 -8.04 -16.70
CA GLU A 10 -5.25 -9.35 -16.31
C GLU A 10 -4.14 -10.38 -16.06
N THR A 11 -3.12 -10.46 -16.92
CA THR A 11 -1.99 -11.39 -16.75
C THR A 11 -1.17 -11.03 -15.51
N ARG A 12 -0.95 -9.73 -15.27
CA ARG A 12 -0.26 -9.24 -14.06
C ARG A 12 -1.04 -9.64 -12.81
N GLU A 13 -2.35 -9.42 -12.78
CA GLU A 13 -3.19 -9.71 -11.62
C GLU A 13 -3.30 -11.20 -11.35
N ALA A 14 -3.52 -12.01 -12.39
CA ALA A 14 -3.60 -13.47 -12.26
C ALA A 14 -2.28 -14.10 -11.78
N SER A 15 -1.14 -13.64 -12.32
CA SER A 15 0.18 -14.12 -11.90
C SER A 15 0.51 -13.71 -10.45
N LEU A 16 0.14 -12.50 -10.02
CA LEU A 16 0.29 -12.07 -8.63
C LEU A 16 -0.57 -12.90 -7.68
N ALA A 17 -1.85 -13.07 -7.99
CA ALA A 17 -2.79 -13.84 -7.17
C ALA A 17 -2.28 -15.28 -6.96
N ARG A 18 -1.77 -15.91 -8.03
CA ARG A 18 -1.20 -17.26 -7.97
C ARG A 18 0.03 -17.34 -7.06
N VAL A 19 0.91 -16.33 -7.08
CA VAL A 19 2.07 -16.30 -6.17
C VAL A 19 1.64 -16.19 -4.71
N LEU A 20 0.67 -15.33 -4.40
CA LEU A 20 0.19 -15.12 -3.04
C LEU A 20 -0.45 -16.40 -2.47
N GLU A 21 -1.32 -17.04 -3.25
CA GLU A 21 -1.93 -18.34 -2.92
C GLU A 21 -0.87 -19.40 -2.60
N ARG A 22 0.15 -19.54 -3.47
CA ARG A 22 1.22 -20.53 -3.25
C ARG A 22 2.09 -20.20 -2.04
N ARG A 23 2.33 -18.92 -1.75
CA ARG A 23 3.10 -18.49 -0.57
C ARG A 23 2.36 -18.82 0.74
N GLU A 24 1.02 -18.78 0.71
CA GLU A 24 0.18 -19.18 1.85
C GLU A 24 0.20 -20.71 2.05
N ALA A 25 0.11 -21.48 0.95
CA ALA A 25 0.15 -22.94 1.02
C ALA A 25 1.54 -23.50 1.39
N GLU A 26 2.62 -22.88 0.88
CA GLU A 26 4.00 -23.35 1.04
C GLU A 26 4.93 -22.20 1.50
N PRO A 27 4.85 -21.79 2.78
CA PRO A 27 5.69 -20.72 3.30
C PRO A 27 7.17 -21.13 3.25
N GLY A 28 7.99 -20.30 2.61
CA GLY A 28 9.44 -20.51 2.49
C GLY A 28 9.90 -21.18 1.19
N ASN A 29 8.97 -21.66 0.35
CA ASN A 29 9.34 -22.15 -0.97
C ASN A 29 9.80 -20.98 -1.87
N ARG A 30 11.08 -21.01 -2.25
CA ARG A 30 11.72 -19.96 -3.06
C ARG A 30 11.48 -20.13 -4.56
N SER A 31 11.03 -21.31 -5.03
CA SER A 31 10.79 -21.57 -6.45
C SER A 31 9.45 -21.05 -6.95
N ILE A 32 8.51 -20.68 -6.05
CA ILE A 32 7.16 -20.21 -6.39
C ILE A 32 7.18 -19.11 -7.46
N ILE A 33 8.06 -18.12 -7.31
CA ILE A 33 8.13 -16.97 -8.24
C ILE A 33 8.57 -17.44 -9.62
N ARG A 34 9.58 -18.31 -9.69
CA ARG A 34 10.09 -18.84 -10.95
C ARG A 34 9.04 -19.69 -11.65
N GLU A 35 8.45 -20.65 -10.95
CA GLU A 35 7.44 -21.55 -11.52
C GLU A 35 6.19 -20.79 -11.98
N THR A 36 5.77 -19.77 -11.22
CA THR A 36 4.63 -18.93 -11.61
C THR A 36 4.98 -18.03 -12.80
N ALA A 37 6.22 -17.53 -12.87
CA ALA A 37 6.67 -16.75 -14.01
C ALA A 37 6.64 -17.57 -15.31
N GLU A 38 7.12 -18.81 -15.27
CA GLU A 38 7.07 -19.77 -16.37
C GLU A 38 5.61 -20.12 -16.75
N GLN A 39 4.71 -20.27 -15.77
CA GLN A 39 3.29 -20.59 -16.00
C GLN A 39 2.53 -19.49 -16.78
N PHE A 40 2.86 -18.23 -16.55
CA PHE A 40 2.16 -17.08 -17.14
C PHE A 40 2.95 -16.38 -18.27
N ASP A 41 4.07 -16.97 -18.71
CA ASP A 41 5.00 -16.41 -19.71
C ASP A 41 5.42 -14.95 -19.41
N VAL A 42 5.60 -14.65 -18.12
CA VAL A 42 6.06 -13.34 -17.64
C VAL A 42 7.49 -13.45 -17.14
N GLY A 43 8.28 -12.39 -17.34
CA GLY A 43 9.66 -12.37 -16.84
C GLY A 43 9.69 -12.45 -15.30
N GLU A 44 10.59 -13.28 -14.75
CA GLU A 44 10.72 -13.44 -13.28
C GLU A 44 11.01 -12.10 -12.58
N GLN A 45 11.83 -11.24 -13.19
CA GLN A 45 12.14 -9.90 -12.66
C GLN A 45 10.92 -8.98 -12.69
N SER A 46 10.06 -9.09 -13.70
CA SER A 46 8.80 -8.33 -13.77
C SER A 46 7.85 -8.76 -12.67
N LEU A 47 7.68 -10.07 -12.47
CA LEU A 47 6.84 -10.61 -11.42
C LEU A 47 7.35 -10.22 -10.02
N ARG A 48 8.67 -10.28 -9.78
CA ARG A 48 9.29 -9.77 -8.54
C ARG A 48 9.00 -8.28 -8.32
N SER A 49 9.09 -7.46 -9.36
CA SER A 49 8.77 -6.04 -9.27
C SER A 49 7.29 -5.81 -8.92
N TRP A 50 6.38 -6.56 -9.52
CA TRP A 50 4.95 -6.44 -9.22
C TRP A 50 4.62 -6.89 -7.81
N ILE A 51 5.26 -7.95 -7.31
CA ILE A 51 5.10 -8.39 -5.92
C ILE A 51 5.56 -7.29 -4.97
N ARG A 52 6.72 -6.66 -5.20
CA ARG A 52 7.16 -5.53 -4.36
C ARG A 52 6.22 -4.34 -4.42
N GLN A 53 5.66 -4.03 -5.58
CA GLN A 53 4.69 -2.94 -5.73
C GLN A 53 3.39 -3.28 -5.01
N TYR A 54 2.93 -4.53 -5.10
CA TYR A 54 1.76 -5.02 -4.37
C TYR A 54 2.01 -5.00 -2.86
N GLU A 55 3.15 -5.50 -2.40
CA GLU A 55 3.55 -5.47 -1.00
C GLU A 55 3.61 -4.02 -0.51
N LYS A 56 4.22 -3.09 -1.25
CA LYS A 56 4.24 -1.66 -0.91
C LYS A 56 2.85 -1.01 -0.91
N ALA A 57 1.97 -1.40 -1.84
CA ALA A 57 0.62 -0.87 -1.93
C ALA A 57 -0.32 -1.43 -0.86
N ASN A 58 -0.05 -2.64 -0.37
CA ASN A 58 -0.77 -3.28 0.74
C ASN A 58 -0.04 -3.13 2.07
N GLU A 59 1.14 -2.54 2.08
CA GLU A 59 1.82 -2.10 3.28
C GLU A 59 0.92 -1.06 3.91
N PRO A 60 0.52 -1.23 5.19
CA PRO A 60 -0.33 -0.24 5.85
C PRO A 60 0.41 1.09 5.83
N GLU A 61 -0.09 2.04 5.05
CA GLU A 61 0.53 3.31 4.70
C GLU A 61 1.04 4.05 5.94
N ALA A 62 2.35 3.93 6.20
CA ALA A 62 3.09 4.93 6.94
C ALA A 62 3.23 6.15 6.00
N ALA A 63 2.59 7.25 6.40
CA ALA A 63 2.35 8.47 5.64
C ALA A 63 3.61 9.11 4.98
N PRO A 64 3.44 9.86 3.86
CA PRO A 64 4.52 10.36 3.00
C PRO A 64 5.27 11.59 3.56
N GLU A 65 6.61 11.62 3.42
CA GLU A 65 7.40 12.86 3.57
C GLU A 65 7.54 13.59 2.21
N PRO A 66 7.09 14.86 2.09
CA PRO A 66 7.41 15.71 0.95
C PRO A 66 8.71 16.48 1.22
N VAL A 67 9.80 16.09 0.57
CA VAL A 67 11.03 16.93 0.50
C VAL A 67 10.91 17.93 -0.64
N THR A 68 10.31 19.08 -0.32
CA THR A 68 10.32 20.26 -1.18
C THR A 68 11.66 20.97 -1.07
N GLU A 69 12.40 20.91 -2.17
CA GLU A 69 13.21 21.96 -2.80
C GLU A 69 13.97 22.97 -1.92
N SER A 70 15.29 22.87 -2.04
CA SER A 70 16.33 23.70 -1.44
C SER A 70 16.39 25.12 -2.04
N ALA A 71 16.31 26.16 -1.21
CA ALA A 71 16.87 27.49 -1.47
C ALA A 71 17.25 28.23 -0.17
N PRO A 72 18.29 29.09 -0.16
CA PRO A 72 19.24 29.18 0.95
C PRO A 72 19.12 30.45 1.82
N ALA A 73 19.89 30.38 2.92
CA ALA A 73 20.02 31.28 4.05
C ALA A 73 20.33 32.77 3.78
N ALA A 74 19.95 33.60 4.75
CA ALA A 74 20.75 34.75 5.18
C ALA A 74 20.64 34.98 6.71
N PRO A 75 21.68 35.52 7.39
CA PRO A 75 21.97 35.30 8.81
C PRO A 75 21.72 36.54 9.69
N ALA A 76 21.47 36.33 10.98
CA ALA A 76 21.55 37.37 12.00
C ALA A 76 22.41 36.89 13.19
N ALA A 77 23.56 37.56 13.36
CA ALA A 77 24.39 37.59 14.57
C ALA A 77 23.54 38.10 15.78
N ALA A 78 23.86 37.92 17.06
CA ALA A 78 25.13 37.92 17.79
C ALA A 78 24.84 37.36 19.22
N GLU A 79 25.71 36.52 19.79
CA GLU A 79 26.68 36.82 20.88
C GLU A 79 26.24 36.49 22.34
N ALA A 80 27.26 36.10 23.11
CA ALA A 80 27.44 36.09 24.57
C ALA A 80 26.97 34.87 25.42
N ALA A 81 27.98 34.18 25.96
CA ALA A 81 27.97 33.04 26.91
C ALA A 81 28.04 33.53 28.39
N PRO A 82 28.44 32.73 29.42
CA PRO A 82 28.15 31.34 29.84
C PRO A 82 27.79 31.20 31.35
N ALA A 83 27.09 30.15 31.80
CA ALA A 83 27.22 29.66 33.19
C ALA A 83 26.80 28.18 33.39
N ARG A 84 27.56 27.52 34.25
CA ARG A 84 27.69 26.07 34.51
C ARG A 84 26.51 25.45 35.28
N ARG A 85 26.12 24.21 34.97
CA ARG A 85 26.07 23.07 35.94
C ARG A 85 25.68 21.72 35.31
N ALA A 86 26.42 20.70 35.75
CA ALA A 86 26.03 19.33 36.08
C ALA A 86 25.34 18.41 35.05
N SER A 87 26.04 17.30 34.80
CA SER A 87 25.61 15.97 34.34
C SER A 87 24.13 15.63 34.50
N GLY A 88 23.52 15.12 33.42
CA GLY A 88 22.17 14.56 33.44
C GLY A 88 21.72 14.04 32.07
N ARG A 89 22.11 12.79 31.75
CA ARG A 89 21.35 11.74 31.05
C ARG A 89 20.46 12.12 29.86
N SER A 90 20.79 11.56 28.70
CA SER A 90 20.00 11.49 27.46
C SER A 90 18.49 11.43 27.71
N ALA A 91 17.77 12.46 27.26
CA ALA A 91 16.32 12.49 27.24
C ALA A 91 15.84 12.13 25.82
N ALA A 92 15.34 10.90 25.68
CA ALA A 92 14.53 10.48 24.55
C ALA A 92 13.19 11.25 24.57
N PRO A 93 12.66 11.70 23.42
CA PRO A 93 11.34 12.31 23.40
C PRO A 93 10.27 11.22 23.53
N ALA A 94 9.36 11.43 24.47
CA ALA A 94 8.22 10.57 24.74
C ALA A 94 7.29 10.52 23.50
N ILE A 95 7.10 9.30 22.99
CA ILE A 95 6.07 8.96 22.03
C ILE A 95 4.68 9.19 22.66
N SER A 96 4.04 10.30 22.28
CA SER A 96 2.60 10.49 22.49
C SER A 96 1.86 9.51 21.57
N SER A 97 1.64 8.29 22.05
CA SER A 97 0.80 7.28 21.42
C SER A 97 -0.66 7.55 21.79
N GLY A 98 -1.50 7.89 20.81
CA GLY A 98 -2.93 8.03 21.09
C GLY A 98 -3.87 8.31 19.91
N VAL A 99 -3.39 8.79 18.77
CA VAL A 99 -4.29 9.25 17.69
C VAL A 99 -3.94 8.56 16.36
N GLY A 100 -4.20 7.25 16.26
CA GLY A 100 -3.96 6.48 15.02
C GLY A 100 -4.91 5.30 14.81
N ALA A 101 -5.40 4.69 15.89
CA ALA A 101 -6.38 3.60 15.81
C ALA A 101 -7.78 4.09 15.37
N GLY A 102 -8.12 5.36 15.67
CA GLY A 102 -9.42 5.93 15.33
C GLY A 102 -9.60 6.23 13.84
N SER A 103 -8.56 6.72 13.14
CA SER A 103 -8.68 7.08 11.72
C SER A 103 -8.69 5.86 10.81
N THR A 104 -7.90 4.84 11.14
CA THR A 104 -7.91 3.55 10.44
C THR A 104 -9.24 2.82 10.63
N GLY A 105 -9.76 2.77 11.86
CA GLY A 105 -11.09 2.22 12.13
C GLY A 105 -12.21 2.98 11.41
N SER A 106 -12.14 4.31 11.36
CA SER A 106 -13.10 5.14 10.62
C SER A 106 -13.08 4.85 9.12
N ARG A 107 -11.89 4.69 8.54
CA ARG A 107 -11.74 4.40 7.11
C ARG A 107 -12.23 3.01 6.76
N VAL A 108 -11.96 2.00 7.60
CA VAL A 108 -12.48 0.65 7.43
C VAL A 108 -14.00 0.64 7.47
N ALA A 109 -14.61 1.33 8.44
CA ALA A 109 -16.07 1.41 8.55
C ALA A 109 -16.72 2.10 7.33
N GLU A 110 -16.08 3.14 6.79
CA GLU A 110 -16.54 3.81 5.57
C GLU A 110 -16.51 2.86 4.36
N LEU A 111 -15.41 2.13 4.18
CA LEU A 111 -15.27 1.18 3.08
C LEU A 111 -16.24 -0.01 3.21
N GLU A 112 -16.47 -0.51 4.42
CA GLU A 112 -17.47 -1.56 4.67
C GLU A 112 -18.89 -1.09 4.34
N ALA A 113 -19.23 0.16 4.67
CA ALA A 113 -20.52 0.76 4.32
C ALA A 113 -20.69 0.91 2.80
N GLU A 114 -19.65 1.34 2.09
CA GLU A 114 -19.65 1.46 0.63
C GLU A 114 -19.80 0.09 -0.04
N VAL A 115 -19.06 -0.93 0.42
CA VAL A 115 -19.19 -2.31 -0.07
C VAL A 115 -20.60 -2.85 0.17
N ALA A 116 -21.20 -2.58 1.34
CA ALA A 116 -22.57 -2.99 1.63
C ALA A 116 -23.58 -2.31 0.70
N LYS A 117 -23.37 -1.03 0.35
CA LYS A 117 -24.20 -0.31 -0.61
C LYS A 117 -24.10 -0.93 -2.00
N LEU A 118 -22.88 -1.09 -2.51
CA LEU A 118 -22.63 -1.65 -3.84
C LEU A 118 -23.22 -3.06 -4.00
N ARG A 119 -23.20 -3.87 -2.94
CA ARG A 119 -23.84 -5.21 -2.96
C ARG A 119 -25.35 -5.14 -3.09
N ARG A 120 -26.02 -4.23 -2.37
CA ARG A 120 -27.48 -4.03 -2.49
C ARG A 120 -27.84 -3.53 -3.90
N ASP A 121 -27.11 -2.55 -4.41
CA ASP A 121 -27.35 -2.00 -5.74
C ASP A 121 -27.17 -3.09 -6.82
N ARG A 122 -26.15 -3.94 -6.69
CA ARG A 122 -25.95 -5.10 -7.58
C ARG A 122 -27.11 -6.09 -7.52
N GLU A 123 -27.64 -6.37 -6.33
CA GLU A 123 -28.77 -7.29 -6.16
C GLU A 123 -30.06 -6.73 -6.75
N ALA A 124 -30.31 -5.42 -6.59
CA ALA A 124 -31.41 -4.73 -7.24
C ALA A 124 -31.30 -4.79 -8.77
N LEU A 125 -30.11 -4.53 -9.32
CA LEU A 125 -29.85 -4.63 -10.76
C LEU A 125 -30.06 -6.06 -11.28
N LYS A 126 -29.58 -7.08 -10.56
CA LYS A 126 -29.81 -8.49 -10.91
C LYS A 126 -31.31 -8.84 -10.91
N SER A 127 -32.05 -8.36 -9.93
CA SER A 127 -33.50 -8.60 -9.84
C SER A 127 -34.25 -7.94 -10.98
N ALA A 128 -33.92 -6.68 -11.31
CA ALA A 128 -34.50 -5.98 -12.46
C ALA A 128 -34.17 -6.69 -13.78
N LEU A 129 -32.94 -7.19 -13.92
CA LEU A 129 -32.52 -7.92 -15.11
C LEU A 129 -33.19 -9.30 -15.21
N ALA A 130 -33.46 -9.98 -14.10
CA ALA A 130 -34.25 -11.22 -14.10
C ALA A 130 -35.68 -10.96 -14.60
N VAL A 131 -36.36 -9.92 -14.10
CA VAL A 131 -37.70 -9.54 -14.57
C VAL A 131 -37.73 -9.25 -16.07
N LEU A 132 -36.70 -8.59 -16.62
CA LEU A 132 -36.61 -8.30 -18.06
C LEU A 132 -36.29 -9.53 -18.92
N LEU A 133 -35.67 -10.56 -18.35
CA LEU A 133 -35.34 -11.80 -19.07
C LEU A 133 -36.45 -12.85 -19.00
N ASP A 134 -37.34 -12.73 -18.02
CA ASP A 134 -38.48 -13.63 -17.79
C ASP A 134 -39.80 -13.14 -18.46
N ASP A 135 -39.77 -12.01 -19.20
CA ASP A 135 -40.87 -11.43 -20.02
C ASP A 135 -40.59 -11.64 -21.52
#